data_AF-A0A142BJB6-F1
#
_entry.id   AF-A0A142BJB6-F1
#
_cell.length_a   1.000
_cell.length_b   1.000
_cell.length_c   1.000
_cell.angle_alpha   90.00
_cell.angle_beta   90.00
_cell.angle_gamma   90.00
#
_symmetry.space_group_name_H-M   'P 1'
#
loop_
_entity.id
_entity.type
_entity.pdbx_description
1 polymer ?
#
loop_
_entity_poly.entity_id
_entity_poly.type
_entity_poly.pdbx_seq_one_letter_code
_entity_poly.pdbx_strand_id
1 'polypeptide(L)'
;MFNSKAGRGILFLCALIPLGFSMMATANAERQWLAGDHHAHTHWSVGWDRSTDPWSPIKGGDSPHTYLDNAKAAKKYGLSWLVNTDHGGPDHSKLLRKGAYPELLEARKAVSDVWQFFGKELDVPAGEHATVMVPINCGAYQ
;
A
#
# COMPACT_ATOMS: atom_id res chain seq x y z
N MET A 1 -70.87 31.78 -10.74
CA MET A 1 -69.63 32.47 -11.18
C MET A 1 -68.77 32.72 -9.96
N PHE A 2 -67.55 32.17 -9.98
CA PHE A 2 -66.30 32.55 -9.25
C PHE A 2 -66.41 32.87 -7.74
N ASN A 3 -66.01 31.97 -6.83
CA ASN A 3 -64.66 31.45 -6.50
C ASN A 3 -63.78 32.45 -5.72
N SER A 4 -63.34 32.06 -4.51
CA SER A 4 -62.03 32.34 -3.88
C SER A 4 -62.18 32.46 -2.35
N LYS A 5 -61.40 31.83 -1.45
CA LYS A 5 -60.33 30.85 -1.47
C LYS A 5 -60.27 30.33 -0.02
N ALA A 6 -60.39 29.03 0.19
CA ALA A 6 -60.20 28.42 1.51
C ALA A 6 -58.73 28.54 1.93
N GLY A 7 -58.50 29.09 3.13
CA GLY A 7 -57.18 29.17 3.75
C GLY A 7 -56.64 27.77 4.04
N ARG A 8 -55.51 27.43 3.41
CA ARG A 8 -54.75 26.23 3.75
C ARG A 8 -53.96 26.49 5.03
N GLY A 9 -54.49 26.03 6.15
CA GLY A 9 -53.71 25.86 7.38
C GLY A 9 -52.62 24.82 7.14
N ILE A 10 -51.37 25.24 7.27
CA ILE A 10 -50.22 24.34 7.24
C ILE A 10 -50.17 23.65 8.61
N LEU A 11 -50.58 22.38 8.65
CA LEU A 11 -50.30 21.49 9.77
C LEU A 11 -48.80 21.20 9.75
N PHE A 12 -48.05 21.75 10.71
CA PHE A 12 -46.71 21.28 11.02
C PHE A 12 -46.81 19.92 11.72
N LEU A 13 -46.69 18.84 10.95
CA LEU A 13 -46.36 17.53 11.52
C LEU A 13 -44.88 17.57 11.90
N CYS A 14 -44.57 17.82 13.18
CA CYS A 14 -43.27 17.47 13.74
C CYS A 14 -43.13 15.94 13.72
N ALA A 15 -42.58 15.40 12.63
CA ALA A 15 -42.09 14.04 12.61
C ALA A 15 -40.87 13.99 13.55
N LEU A 16 -41.07 13.48 14.76
CA LEU A 16 -40.00 13.01 15.63
C LEU A 16 -39.32 11.84 14.91
N ILE A 17 -38.29 12.13 14.12
CA ILE A 17 -37.35 11.13 13.63
C ILE A 17 -36.59 10.68 14.88
N PRO A 18 -36.73 9.43 15.36
CA PRO A 18 -35.80 8.94 16.34
C PRO A 18 -34.45 8.92 15.63
N LEU A 19 -33.54 9.80 16.04
CA LEU A 19 -32.11 9.63 15.79
C LEU A 19 -31.74 8.29 16.43
N GLY A 20 -31.89 7.22 15.66
CA GLY A 20 -31.34 5.92 16.00
C GLY A 20 -29.84 6.11 16.07
N PHE A 21 -29.31 6.29 17.27
CA PHE A 21 -27.89 6.21 17.51
C PHE A 21 -27.53 4.74 17.25
N SER A 22 -27.19 4.43 16.00
CA SER A 22 -26.56 3.17 15.65
C SER A 22 -25.25 3.15 16.42
N MET A 23 -25.25 2.51 17.58
CA MET A 23 -24.01 2.02 18.16
C MET A 23 -23.45 1.04 17.13
N MET A 24 -22.54 1.52 16.27
CA MET A 24 -21.57 0.63 15.65
C MET A 24 -20.79 0.05 16.82
N ALA A 25 -21.27 -1.08 17.33
CA ALA A 25 -20.44 -1.96 18.12
C ALA A 25 -19.23 -2.21 17.22
N THR A 26 -18.09 -1.63 17.57
CA THR A 26 -16.82 -2.02 16.99
C THR A 26 -16.68 -3.48 17.43
N ALA A 27 -17.09 -4.41 16.57
CA ALA A 27 -16.77 -5.79 16.77
C ALA A 27 -15.26 -5.81 17.00
N ASN A 28 -14.83 -6.23 18.19
CA ASN A 28 -13.43 -6.55 18.42
C ASN A 28 -13.16 -7.72 17.50
N ALA A 29 -12.77 -7.43 16.25
CA ALA A 29 -12.35 -8.43 15.31
C ALA A 29 -11.24 -9.21 16.01
N GLU A 30 -11.47 -10.50 16.21
CA GLU A 30 -10.50 -11.36 16.85
C GLU A 30 -9.18 -11.26 16.07
N ARG A 31 -8.06 -11.05 16.77
CA ARG A 31 -6.76 -10.92 16.11
C ARG A 31 -6.44 -12.24 15.41
N GLN A 32 -5.98 -12.15 14.16
CA GLN A 32 -5.62 -13.32 13.36
C GLN A 32 -4.11 -13.40 13.17
N TRP A 33 -3.60 -14.63 13.16
CA TRP A 33 -2.23 -14.92 12.76
C TRP A 33 -2.15 -14.98 11.24
N LEU A 34 -1.22 -14.21 10.66
CA LEU A 34 -1.05 -14.11 9.21
C LEU A 34 0.41 -14.37 8.84
N ALA A 35 0.63 -15.40 8.02
CA ALA A 35 1.95 -15.69 7.48
C ALA A 35 2.38 -14.60 6.50
N GLY A 36 3.66 -14.25 6.51
CA GLY A 36 4.21 -13.32 5.53
C GLY A 36 5.72 -13.35 5.46
N ASP A 37 6.23 -12.64 4.45
CA ASP A 37 7.65 -12.51 4.18
C ASP A 37 8.11 -11.08 4.50
N HIS A 38 9.07 -10.99 5.41
CA HIS A 38 9.57 -9.72 5.93
C HIS A 38 10.83 -9.21 5.22
N HIS A 39 11.38 -9.94 4.24
CA HIS A 39 12.60 -9.56 3.55
C HIS A 39 12.73 -10.24 2.19
N ALA A 40 12.29 -9.56 1.12
CA ALA A 40 12.43 -10.02 -0.26
C ALA A 40 13.03 -8.93 -1.15
N HIS A 41 13.86 -9.31 -2.13
CA HIS A 41 14.48 -8.36 -3.06
C HIS A 41 13.86 -8.46 -4.46
N THR A 42 13.84 -7.34 -5.16
CA THR A 42 13.41 -7.24 -6.56
C THR A 42 14.59 -6.84 -7.45
N HIS A 43 14.36 -6.77 -8.76
CA HIS A 43 15.28 -6.17 -9.73
C HIS A 43 15.61 -4.69 -9.51
N TRP A 44 14.92 -4.03 -8.57
CA TRP A 44 15.28 -2.69 -8.09
C TRP A 44 16.34 -2.68 -6.99
N SER A 45 16.72 -3.85 -6.48
CA SER A 45 17.98 -4.07 -5.77
C SER A 45 19.12 -4.07 -6.80
N VAL A 46 19.42 -2.87 -7.29
CA VAL A 46 20.27 -2.63 -8.45
C VAL A 46 21.75 -2.83 -8.15
N GLY A 47 22.50 -3.25 -9.17
CA GLY A 47 23.94 -3.06 -9.23
C GLY A 47 24.27 -1.62 -9.63
N TRP A 48 25.55 -1.25 -9.58
CA TRP A 48 26.00 0.10 -9.87
C TRP A 48 27.15 0.09 -10.88
N ASP A 49 26.97 0.79 -12.00
CA ASP A 49 28.05 1.13 -12.93
C ASP A 49 28.85 2.31 -12.37
N ARG A 50 30.04 1.98 -11.87
CA ARG A 50 30.95 2.94 -11.21
C ARG A 50 31.76 3.79 -12.20
N SER A 51 31.58 3.62 -13.51
CA SER A 51 32.25 4.44 -14.54
C SER A 51 31.56 5.80 -14.76
N THR A 52 30.38 6.01 -14.17
CA THR A 52 29.59 7.25 -14.26
C THR A 52 29.58 8.01 -12.93
N ASP A 53 29.28 9.32 -12.94
CA ASP A 53 29.14 10.12 -11.72
C ASP A 53 27.85 10.98 -11.77
N PRO A 54 26.85 10.71 -10.91
CA PRO A 54 26.80 9.60 -9.95
C PRO A 54 26.73 8.23 -10.65
N TRP A 55 27.04 7.15 -9.92
CA TRP A 55 26.99 5.79 -10.46
C TRP A 55 25.60 5.47 -11.03
N SER A 56 25.57 4.84 -12.21
CA SER A 56 24.34 4.51 -12.91
C SER A 56 23.79 3.16 -12.44
N PRO A 57 22.45 3.03 -12.26
CA PRO A 57 21.86 1.78 -11.78
C PRO A 57 21.82 0.72 -12.87
N ILE A 58 22.12 -0.54 -12.51
CA ILE A 58 21.96 -1.73 -13.35
C ILE A 58 20.89 -2.60 -12.70
N LYS A 59 19.71 -2.71 -13.33
CA LYS A 59 18.62 -3.55 -12.80
C LYS A 59 19.02 -5.02 -12.70
N GLY A 60 18.52 -5.69 -11.65
CA GLY A 60 18.78 -7.11 -11.41
C GLY A 60 20.16 -7.40 -10.83
N GLY A 61 20.73 -6.47 -10.06
CA GLY A 61 22.05 -6.64 -9.45
C GLY A 61 22.08 -7.76 -8.41
N ASP A 62 21.04 -7.81 -7.58
CA ASP A 62 20.93 -8.81 -6.51
C ASP A 62 19.79 -9.84 -6.76
N SER A 63 18.64 -9.40 -7.28
CA SER A 63 17.50 -10.28 -7.60
C SER A 63 16.96 -10.01 -9.00
N PRO A 64 16.63 -11.04 -9.80
CA PRO A 64 15.99 -10.84 -11.11
C PRO A 64 14.46 -10.66 -11.02
N HIS A 65 13.86 -10.83 -9.83
CA HIS A 65 12.40 -10.90 -9.68
C HIS A 65 11.75 -9.52 -9.69
N THR A 66 10.58 -9.42 -10.32
CA THR A 66 9.74 -8.21 -10.26
C THR A 66 8.90 -8.18 -8.98
N TYR A 67 8.30 -7.04 -8.67
CA TYR A 67 7.27 -6.97 -7.61
C TYR A 67 6.13 -7.97 -7.85
N LEU A 68 5.73 -8.15 -9.12
CA LEU A 68 4.68 -9.08 -9.51
C LEU A 68 5.08 -10.54 -9.29
N ASP A 69 6.33 -10.89 -9.57
CA ASP A 69 6.82 -12.26 -9.36
C ASP A 69 6.78 -12.62 -7.87
N ASN A 70 7.27 -11.73 -7.02
CA ASN A 70 7.25 -11.91 -5.57
C ASN A 70 5.81 -11.98 -5.04
N ALA A 71 4.90 -11.13 -5.53
CA ALA A 71 3.49 -11.18 -5.14
C ALA A 71 2.78 -12.48 -5.59
N LYS A 72 3.05 -12.96 -6.81
CA LYS A 72 2.53 -14.25 -7.30
C LYS A 72 3.06 -15.42 -6.48
N ALA A 73 4.34 -15.40 -6.12
CA ALA A 73 4.94 -16.41 -5.26
C ALA A 73 4.28 -16.41 -3.87
N ALA A 74 4.15 -15.23 -3.24
CA ALA A 74 3.47 -15.08 -1.96
C ALA A 74 2.06 -15.67 -1.98
N LYS A 75 1.25 -15.34 -3.00
CA LYS A 75 -0.09 -15.92 -3.18
C LYS A 75 -0.04 -17.44 -3.35
N LYS A 76 0.86 -17.94 -4.21
CA LYS A 76 1.02 -19.38 -4.48
C LYS A 76 1.36 -20.16 -3.20
N TYR A 77 2.17 -19.59 -2.32
CA TYR A 77 2.61 -20.22 -1.08
C TYR A 77 1.75 -19.88 0.14
N GLY A 78 0.63 -19.17 -0.04
CA GLY A 78 -0.33 -18.90 1.04
C GLY A 78 0.08 -17.80 2.01
N LEU A 79 1.01 -16.92 1.62
CA LEU A 79 1.36 -15.74 2.42
C LEU A 79 0.28 -14.67 2.29
N SER A 80 -0.07 -14.06 3.42
CA SER A 80 -1.04 -12.96 3.47
C SER A 80 -0.40 -11.61 3.17
N TRP A 81 0.91 -11.48 3.41
CA TRP A 81 1.65 -10.25 3.20
C TRP A 81 3.10 -10.50 2.80
N LEU A 82 3.71 -9.52 2.11
CA LEU A 82 5.16 -9.44 1.94
C LEU A 82 5.64 -8.00 1.94
N VAL A 83 6.93 -7.78 2.20
CA VAL A 83 7.62 -6.52 1.96
C VAL A 83 8.82 -6.74 1.04
N ASN A 84 8.98 -5.87 0.05
CA ASN A 84 10.18 -5.84 -0.77
C ASN A 84 11.16 -4.80 -0.21
N THR A 85 12.39 -5.21 0.06
CA THR A 85 13.42 -4.47 0.81
C THR A 85 14.67 -4.28 -0.04
N ASP A 86 14.53 -3.64 -1.20
CA ASP A 86 15.66 -3.44 -2.12
C ASP A 86 16.83 -2.64 -1.49
N HIS A 87 18.07 -2.96 -1.92
CA HIS A 87 19.28 -2.28 -1.47
C HIS A 87 19.30 -0.78 -1.83
N GLY A 88 20.07 -0.01 -1.06
CA GLY A 88 20.28 1.43 -1.29
C GLY A 88 21.26 1.78 -2.42
N GLY A 89 21.60 3.06 -2.49
CA GLY A 89 22.67 3.58 -3.36
C GLY A 89 22.44 5.02 -3.82
N PRO A 90 23.25 5.53 -4.77
CA PRO A 90 23.12 6.88 -5.30
C PRO A 90 21.71 7.15 -5.87
N ASP A 91 21.14 8.31 -5.56
CA ASP A 91 19.83 8.73 -6.07
C ASP A 91 18.68 7.72 -5.84
N HIS A 92 18.82 6.81 -4.86
CA HIS A 92 17.87 5.73 -4.60
C HIS A 92 16.42 6.21 -4.44
N SER A 93 16.19 7.34 -3.75
CA SER A 93 14.83 7.91 -3.62
C SER A 93 14.19 8.31 -4.96
N LYS A 94 15.00 8.79 -5.93
CA LYS A 94 14.51 9.11 -7.29
C LYS A 94 14.25 7.84 -8.09
N LEU A 95 15.13 6.84 -7.98
CA LEU A 95 14.99 5.54 -8.63
C LEU A 95 13.69 4.85 -8.18
N LEU A 96 13.47 4.78 -6.87
CA LEU A 96 12.27 4.20 -6.28
C LEU A 96 11.01 4.93 -6.72
N ARG A 97 10.99 6.26 -6.60
CA ARG A 97 9.80 7.07 -6.95
C ARG A 97 9.41 6.95 -8.41
N LYS A 98 10.39 6.92 -9.33
CA LYS A 98 10.14 6.91 -10.77
C LYS A 98 9.96 5.49 -11.34
N GLY A 99 10.51 4.48 -10.68
CA GLY A 99 10.56 3.10 -11.17
C GLY A 99 9.84 2.11 -10.26
N ALA A 100 10.46 1.79 -9.11
CA ALA A 100 10.00 0.71 -8.23
C ALA A 100 8.58 0.92 -7.69
N TYR A 101 8.24 2.14 -7.26
CA TYR A 101 6.95 2.43 -6.65
C TYR A 101 5.76 2.28 -7.63
N PRO A 102 5.81 2.84 -8.86
CA PRO A 102 4.83 2.52 -9.89
C PRO A 102 4.66 1.01 -10.13
N GLU A 103 5.76 0.26 -10.18
CA GLU A 103 5.70 -1.20 -10.39
C GLU A 103 5.02 -1.93 -9.23
N LEU A 104 5.30 -1.53 -7.98
CA LEU A 104 4.59 -2.03 -6.80
C LEU A 104 3.08 -1.75 -6.89
N LEU A 105 2.67 -0.57 -7.35
CA LEU A 105 1.24 -0.25 -7.49
C LEU A 105 0.56 -1.16 -8.52
N GLU A 106 1.23 -1.48 -9.63
CA GLU A 106 0.72 -2.44 -10.61
C GLU A 106 0.64 -3.87 -10.04
N ALA A 107 1.66 -4.31 -9.29
CA ALA A 107 1.64 -5.61 -8.62
C ALA A 107 0.53 -5.73 -7.57
N ARG A 108 0.25 -4.64 -6.82
CA ARG A 108 -0.90 -4.55 -5.89
C ARG A 108 -2.24 -4.72 -6.58
N LYS A 109 -2.41 -4.13 -7.76
CA LYS A 109 -3.63 -4.30 -8.57
C LYS A 109 -3.76 -5.75 -9.07
N ALA A 110 -2.66 -6.34 -9.54
CA ALA A 110 -2.65 -7.67 -10.14
C ALA A 110 -2.82 -8.80 -9.11
N VAL A 111 -2.35 -8.61 -7.87
CA VAL A 111 -2.40 -9.60 -6.79
C VAL A 111 -2.94 -8.94 -5.52
N SER A 112 -4.21 -8.53 -5.56
CA SER A 112 -4.89 -7.82 -4.48
C SER A 112 -5.10 -8.63 -3.20
N ASP A 113 -5.01 -9.96 -3.29
CA ASP A 113 -5.20 -10.87 -2.15
C ASP A 113 -4.00 -10.90 -1.20
N VAL A 114 -2.85 -10.33 -1.61
CA VAL A 114 -1.63 -10.26 -0.81
C VAL A 114 -1.34 -8.81 -0.47
N TRP A 115 -1.14 -8.51 0.81
CA TRP A 115 -0.72 -7.18 1.24
C TRP A 115 0.75 -6.97 0.94
N GLN A 116 1.00 -6.18 -0.10
CA GLN A 116 2.35 -5.88 -0.56
C GLN A 116 2.80 -4.56 0.04
N PHE A 117 3.76 -4.59 0.95
CA PHE A 117 4.34 -3.41 1.58
C PHE A 117 5.53 -2.89 0.77
N PHE A 118 5.71 -1.57 0.79
CA PHE A 118 6.94 -0.97 0.32
C PHE A 118 7.95 -0.99 1.46
N GLY A 119 9.20 -1.32 1.16
CA GLY A 119 10.23 -1.35 2.17
C GLY A 119 11.61 -0.98 1.64
N LYS A 120 12.57 -1.08 2.54
CA LYS A 120 13.98 -0.85 2.26
C LYS A 120 14.82 -1.71 3.20
N GLU A 121 15.84 -2.37 2.65
CA GLU A 121 16.95 -2.85 3.46
C GLU A 121 17.87 -1.67 3.76
N LEU A 122 17.96 -1.31 5.04
CA LEU A 122 18.78 -0.22 5.54
C LEU A 122 20.11 -0.77 6.02
N ASP A 123 21.20 -0.26 5.45
CA ASP A 123 22.55 -0.48 5.97
C ASP A 123 22.67 0.20 7.34
N VAL A 124 22.92 -0.59 8.38
CA VAL A 124 23.00 -0.08 9.76
C VAL A 124 24.48 0.18 10.10
N PRO A 125 24.87 1.39 10.54
CA PRO A 125 26.25 1.63 10.98
C PRO A 125 26.66 0.66 12.09
N ALA A 126 27.75 -0.07 11.87
CA ALA A 126 28.24 -1.14 12.75
C ALA A 126 27.24 -2.27 13.04
N GLY A 127 26.20 -2.42 12.21
CA GLY A 127 25.35 -3.60 12.15
C GLY A 127 25.47 -4.29 10.79
N GLU A 128 24.66 -5.32 10.57
CA GLU A 128 24.45 -5.90 9.25
C GLU A 128 23.37 -5.07 8.53
N HIS A 129 22.12 -5.51 8.52
CA HIS A 129 21.02 -4.84 7.83
C HIS A 129 19.72 -4.82 8.64
N ALA A 130 18.84 -3.87 8.34
CA ALA A 130 17.51 -3.76 8.95
C ALA A 130 16.41 -3.56 7.91
N THR A 131 15.27 -4.21 8.12
CA THR A 131 14.05 -3.97 7.33
C THR A 131 13.34 -2.70 7.80
N VAL A 132 13.20 -1.74 6.88
CA VAL A 132 12.21 -0.66 7.00
C VAL A 132 10.97 -1.08 6.22
N MET A 133 9.83 -1.19 6.90
CA MET A 133 8.54 -1.51 6.30
C MET A 133 7.61 -0.30 6.41
N VAL A 134 7.14 0.22 5.28
CA VAL A 134 6.31 1.41 5.22
C VAL A 134 4.84 1.00 5.21
N PRO A 135 3.97 1.64 6.02
CA PRO A 135 2.54 1.33 6.02
C PRO A 135 1.93 1.48 4.63
N ILE A 136 0.95 0.64 4.34
CA ILE A 136 0.12 0.79 3.14
C ILE A 136 -0.83 1.94 3.41
N ASN A 137 -0.48 3.15 2.95
CA ASN A 137 -1.39 4.28 3.03
C ASN A 137 -2.55 4.03 2.06
N CYS A 138 -3.74 3.82 2.62
CA CYS A 138 -5.00 4.09 1.94
C CYS A 138 -5.05 5.61 1.66
N GLY A 139 -4.66 6.06 0.47
CA GLY A 139 -5.02 7.40 -0.03
C GLY A 139 -3.96 8.48 -0.17
N ALA A 140 -2.74 8.20 -0.66
CA ALA A 140 -1.86 9.28 -1.13
C ALA A 140 -1.45 9.02 -2.59
N TYR A 141 -1.74 10.01 -3.45
CA TYR A 141 -1.65 10.03 -4.92
C TYR A 141 -2.86 9.41 -5.65
N GLN A 142 -4.00 10.10 -5.55
CA GLN A 142 -4.88 10.32 -6.71
C GLN A 142 -4.40 11.57 -7.44
#